data_AF-A0A0G2E585-F1
#
_entry.id   AF-A0A0G2E585-F1
#
_cell.length_a   1.000
_cell.length_b   1.000
_cell.length_c   1.000
_cell.angle_alpha   90.00
_cell.angle_beta   90.00
_cell.angle_gamma   90.00
#
_symmetry.space_group_name_H-M   'P 1'
#
loop_
_entity.id
_entity.type
_entity.pdbx_description
1 polymer ?
#
loop_
_entity_poly.entity_id
_entity_poly.type
_entity_poly.pdbx_seq_one_letter_code
_entity_poly.pdbx_strand_id
1 'polypeptide(L)'
;MFIMAADYVKFSTEFEIVGGYLSPVSDAYKKAGLASAEHRVAMCQLAIDRASNWLMVDPWEAEQKEYQPTAVVLDHFDHEINQVRGGIETEDGSKKKVRIALLAGADLIQTMSTPGVWAPKDLDHILGKFGTFIVERSGTDIDEALASLQQWKDNIHVIRQLIQNDVSSTKIRLFLRRHMSVQYLIPAPVIEYIEQNHLYRDDPANASSHSLDKGKGKET
;
A
#
# COMPACT_ATOMS: atom_id res chain seq x y z
N MET A 1 -5.12 -2.34 8.06
CA MET A 1 -4.01 -3.24 7.69
C MET A 1 -2.92 -3.24 8.75
N PHE A 2 -2.22 -2.13 9.02
CA PHE A 2 -1.16 -2.09 10.04
C PHE A 2 -1.56 -2.65 11.41
N ILE A 3 -2.73 -2.27 11.93
CA ILE A 3 -3.23 -2.79 13.21
C ILE A 3 -3.44 -4.32 13.18
N MET A 4 -4.03 -4.84 12.10
CA MET A 4 -4.23 -6.29 11.95
C MET A 4 -2.90 -7.05 11.84
N ALA A 5 -1.90 -6.46 11.18
CA ALA A 5 -0.56 -7.02 11.11
C ALA A 5 0.12 -7.00 12.49
N ALA A 6 -0.06 -5.93 13.27
CA ALA A 6 0.44 -5.85 14.64
C ALA A 6 -0.17 -6.92 15.55
N ASP A 7 -1.49 -7.12 15.49
CA ASP A 7 -2.15 -8.19 16.23
C ASP A 7 -1.66 -9.57 15.78
N TYR A 8 -1.58 -9.81 14.47
CA TYR A 8 -1.08 -11.09 13.94
C TYR A 8 0.37 -11.36 14.39
N VAL A 9 1.26 -10.38 14.28
CA VAL A 9 2.66 -10.51 14.71
C VAL A 9 2.72 -10.87 16.18
N LYS A 10 1.95 -10.17 17.02
CA LYS A 10 1.91 -10.38 18.47
C LYS A 10 1.40 -11.77 18.88
N PHE A 11 0.43 -12.32 18.17
CA PHE A 11 -0.26 -13.55 18.59
C PHE A 11 0.12 -14.79 17.79
N SER A 12 0.78 -14.65 16.64
CA SER A 12 1.01 -15.75 15.69
C SER A 12 2.45 -15.85 15.19
N THR A 13 3.36 -15.01 15.70
CA THR A 13 4.77 -15.04 15.33
C THR A 13 5.66 -14.78 16.55
N GLU A 14 6.96 -15.02 16.40
CA GLU A 14 7.99 -14.64 17.38
C GLU A 14 8.59 -13.26 17.09
N PHE A 15 7.97 -12.47 16.20
CA PHE A 15 8.45 -11.13 15.85
C PHE A 15 7.90 -10.08 16.80
N GLU A 16 8.63 -8.97 16.87
CA GLU A 16 8.20 -7.74 17.50
C GLU A 16 8.12 -6.65 16.43
N ILE A 17 7.01 -5.92 16.39
CA ILE A 17 6.90 -4.74 15.52
C ILE A 17 7.55 -3.56 16.22
N VAL A 18 8.56 -2.99 15.56
CA VAL A 18 9.32 -1.83 16.05
C VAL A 18 9.03 -0.55 15.26
N GLY A 19 8.27 -0.66 14.15
CA GLY A 19 7.88 0.47 13.32
C GLY A 19 7.12 0.03 12.08
N GLY A 20 6.40 0.97 11.47
CA GLY A 20 5.71 0.77 10.20
C GLY A 20 5.79 2.02 9.33
N TYR A 21 5.98 1.84 8.02
CA TYR A 21 6.15 2.94 7.09
C TYR A 21 5.08 2.88 6.00
N LEU A 22 4.42 4.01 5.76
CA LEU A 22 3.69 4.25 4.53
C LEU A 22 4.65 4.87 3.51
N SER A 23 4.84 4.19 2.37
CA SER A 23 5.62 4.70 1.23
C SER A 23 4.67 4.98 0.06
N PRO A 24 4.26 6.24 -0.16
CA PRO A 24 3.45 6.58 -1.32
C PRO A 24 4.27 6.46 -2.62
N VAL A 25 3.70 5.81 -3.64
CA VAL A 25 4.35 5.63 -4.95
C VAL A 25 4.71 6.96 -5.63
N SER A 26 5.75 6.99 -6.47
CA SER A 26 6.05 8.14 -7.34
C SER A 26 4.93 8.43 -8.35
N ASP A 27 4.80 9.69 -8.77
CA ASP A 27 3.95 10.09 -9.91
C ASP A 27 4.42 9.50 -11.24
N ALA A 28 5.68 9.05 -11.33
CA ALA A 28 6.22 8.31 -12.47
C ALA A 28 5.49 6.97 -12.73
N TYR A 29 4.71 6.48 -11.77
CA TYR A 29 3.84 5.31 -11.94
C TYR A 29 2.70 5.55 -12.94
N LYS A 30 2.34 6.81 -13.25
CA LYS A 30 1.39 7.20 -14.30
C LYS A 30 0.00 6.54 -14.19
N LYS A 31 -0.43 6.18 -12.97
CA LYS A 31 -1.77 5.63 -12.75
C LYS A 31 -2.85 6.70 -12.93
N ALA A 32 -3.83 6.40 -13.78
CA ALA A 32 -4.94 7.30 -14.05
C ALA A 32 -5.72 7.65 -12.76
N GLY A 33 -6.02 8.95 -12.59
CA GLY A 33 -6.80 9.46 -11.46
C GLY A 33 -6.06 9.46 -10.11
N LEU A 34 -4.73 9.30 -10.12
CA LEU A 34 -3.90 9.46 -8.94
C LEU A 34 -3.63 10.95 -8.71
N ALA A 35 -3.86 11.44 -7.48
CA ALA A 35 -3.39 12.78 -7.09
C ALA A 35 -1.85 12.80 -7.07
N SER A 36 -1.26 14.00 -7.16
CA SER A 36 0.20 14.15 -7.07
C SER A 36 0.78 13.50 -5.82
N ALA A 37 2.04 13.11 -5.90
CA ALA A 37 2.76 12.46 -4.82
C ALA A 37 2.77 13.33 -3.56
N GLU A 38 2.96 14.65 -3.72
CA GLU A 38 2.87 15.64 -2.65
C GLU A 38 1.57 15.52 -1.85
N HIS A 39 0.40 15.54 -2.53
CA HIS A 39 -0.88 15.43 -1.86
C HIS A 39 -1.05 14.09 -1.15
N ARG A 40 -0.57 13.00 -1.76
CA ARG A 40 -0.67 11.66 -1.17
C ARG A 40 0.19 11.52 0.09
N VAL A 41 1.41 12.04 0.07
CA VAL A 41 2.29 12.11 1.25
C VAL A 41 1.62 12.91 2.36
N ALA A 42 1.08 14.10 2.05
CA ALA A 42 0.42 14.93 3.05
C ALA A 42 -0.81 14.24 3.67
N MET A 43 -1.65 13.61 2.84
CA MET A 43 -2.80 12.84 3.31
C MET A 43 -2.38 11.64 4.17
N CYS A 44 -1.30 10.92 3.82
CA CYS A 44 -0.77 9.84 4.64
C CYS A 44 -0.29 10.36 6.01
N GLN A 45 0.39 11.50 6.05
CA GLN A 45 0.88 12.08 7.30
C GLN A 45 -0.28 12.48 8.21
N LEU A 46 -1.30 13.16 7.65
CA LEU A 46 -2.52 13.53 8.38
C LEU A 46 -3.31 12.31 8.88
N ALA A 47 -3.28 11.20 8.14
CA ALA A 47 -3.99 9.98 8.53
C ALA A 47 -3.39 9.33 9.79
N ILE A 48 -2.08 9.46 10.00
CA ILE A 48 -1.38 8.77 11.11
C ILE A 48 -1.02 9.68 12.28
N ASP A 49 -0.94 11.00 12.07
CA ASP A 49 -0.46 12.02 13.03
C ASP A 49 -1.00 11.85 14.46
N ARG A 50 -2.31 11.56 14.60
CA ARG A 50 -2.97 11.38 15.90
C ARG A 50 -3.40 9.95 16.19
N ALA A 51 -3.20 9.05 15.23
CA ALA A 51 -3.76 7.70 15.28
C ALA A 51 -2.73 6.63 15.66
N SER A 52 -1.43 6.93 15.55
CA SER A 52 -0.37 5.97 15.85
C SER A 52 0.93 6.64 16.28
N ASN A 53 1.63 6.00 17.22
CA ASN A 53 2.97 6.38 17.67
C ASN A 53 4.10 5.55 17.04
N TRP A 54 3.76 4.56 16.21
CA TRP A 54 4.73 3.63 15.60
C TRP A 54 4.67 3.61 14.07
N LEU A 55 3.75 4.38 13.48
CA LEU A 55 3.63 4.55 12.03
C LEU A 55 4.28 5.85 11.60
N MET A 56 4.97 5.80 10.47
CA MET A 56 5.63 6.94 9.82
C MET A 56 5.27 6.98 8.34
N VAL A 57 5.45 8.13 7.71
CA VAL A 57 5.46 8.26 6.25
C VAL A 57 6.89 8.44 5.80
N ASP A 58 7.29 7.65 4.81
CA ASP A 58 8.55 7.83 4.12
C ASP A 58 8.27 8.38 2.71
N PRO A 59 8.73 9.60 2.36
CA PRO A 59 8.47 10.20 1.06
C PRO A 59 9.50 9.79 -0.01
N TRP A 60 10.49 8.96 0.30
CA TRP A 60 11.62 8.72 -0.62
C TRP A 60 11.15 8.17 -1.97
N GLU A 61 10.24 7.19 -1.98
CA GLU A 61 9.68 6.64 -3.23
C GLU A 61 8.91 7.69 -4.01
N ALA A 62 8.12 8.52 -3.31
CA ALA A 62 7.32 9.59 -3.90
C ALA A 62 8.17 10.67 -4.58
N GLU A 63 9.37 10.93 -4.06
CA GLU A 63 10.30 11.94 -4.56
C GLU A 63 11.12 11.47 -5.77
N GLN A 64 11.08 10.18 -6.11
CA GLN A 64 11.82 9.65 -7.26
C GLN A 64 11.25 10.15 -8.59
N LYS A 65 12.15 10.60 -9.47
CA LYS A 65 11.80 11.05 -10.84
C LYS A 65 11.36 9.90 -11.75
N GLU A 66 11.83 8.69 -11.47
CA GLU A 66 11.52 7.47 -12.22
C GLU A 66 10.78 6.48 -11.32
N TYR A 67 9.97 5.62 -11.95
CA TYR A 67 9.28 4.54 -11.23
C TYR A 67 10.29 3.60 -10.57
N GLN A 68 10.06 3.29 -9.30
CA GLN A 68 10.87 2.33 -8.56
C GLN A 68 10.12 1.01 -8.39
N PRO A 69 10.72 -0.14 -8.75
CA PRO A 69 10.22 -1.44 -8.34
C PRO A 69 10.16 -1.55 -6.81
N THR A 70 9.16 -2.25 -6.28
CA THR A 70 9.01 -2.47 -4.83
C THR A 70 10.26 -3.08 -4.19
N ALA A 71 10.98 -3.96 -4.91
CA ALA A 71 12.25 -4.51 -4.46
C ALA A 71 13.28 -3.42 -4.09
N VAL A 72 13.38 -2.37 -4.90
CA VAL A 72 14.29 -1.24 -4.68
C VAL A 72 13.85 -0.41 -3.46
N VAL A 73 12.55 -0.22 -3.29
CA VAL A 73 11.99 0.49 -2.13
C VAL A 73 12.30 -0.29 -0.83
N LEU A 74 12.18 -1.61 -0.83
CA LEU A 74 12.54 -2.44 0.34
C LEU A 74 14.05 -2.38 0.63
N ASP A 75 14.90 -2.37 -0.40
CA ASP A 75 16.34 -2.19 -0.24
C ASP A 75 16.70 -0.81 0.33
N HIS A 76 15.97 0.24 -0.04
CA HIS A 76 16.13 1.57 0.56
C HIS A 76 15.89 1.51 2.08
N PHE A 77 14.78 0.92 2.54
CA PHE A 77 14.53 0.77 3.98
C PHE A 77 15.58 -0.08 4.68
N ASP A 78 16.03 -1.18 4.07
CA ASP A 78 17.09 -2.03 4.62
C ASP A 78 18.42 -1.27 4.73
N HIS A 79 18.77 -0.48 3.72
CA HIS A 79 19.96 0.36 3.74
C HIS A 79 19.90 1.41 4.85
N GLU A 80 18.85 2.22 4.89
CA GLU A 80 18.71 3.30 5.87
C GLU A 80 18.67 2.77 7.31
N ILE A 81 17.91 1.71 7.56
CA ILE A 81 17.71 1.21 8.92
C ILE A 81 18.86 0.30 9.35
N ASN A 82 19.25 -0.68 8.54
CA ASN A 82 20.22 -1.70 8.97
C ASN A 82 21.67 -1.34 8.64
N GLN A 83 21.93 -0.50 7.63
CA GLN A 83 23.30 -0.16 7.22
C GLN A 83 23.72 1.22 7.72
N VAL A 84 22.91 2.26 7.50
CA VAL A 84 23.22 3.63 7.94
C VAL A 84 23.05 3.78 9.45
N ARG A 85 21.89 3.36 10.00
CA ARG A 85 21.65 3.43 11.45
C ARG A 85 22.22 2.24 12.23
N GLY A 86 22.58 1.15 11.54
CA GLY A 86 23.13 -0.06 12.14
C GLY A 86 22.10 -0.92 12.89
N GLY A 87 20.81 -0.78 12.56
CA GLY A 87 19.70 -1.45 13.24
C GLY A 87 19.06 -0.62 14.35
N ILE A 88 18.32 -1.28 15.23
CA ILE A 88 17.68 -0.69 16.40
C ILE A 88 18.47 -0.99 17.66
N GLU A 89 18.39 -0.11 18.65
CA GLU A 89 18.94 -0.32 19.98
C GLU A 89 17.96 -1.15 20.82
N THR A 90 18.46 -2.19 21.49
CA THR A 90 17.71 -3.03 22.41
C THR A 90 17.84 -2.54 23.86
N GLU A 91 17.04 -3.07 24.78
CA GLU A 91 17.05 -2.65 26.19
C GLU A 91 18.42 -2.77 26.87
N ASP A 92 19.27 -3.67 26.40
CA ASP A 92 20.64 -3.88 26.89
C ASP A 92 21.69 -2.93 26.25
N GLY A 93 21.25 -2.00 25.39
CA GLY A 93 22.11 -1.06 24.67
C GLY A 93 22.83 -1.65 23.45
N SER A 94 22.61 -2.92 23.12
CA SER A 94 23.17 -3.52 21.90
C SER A 94 22.37 -3.11 20.65
N LYS A 95 22.97 -3.22 19.46
CA LYS A 95 22.28 -2.96 18.19
C LYS A 95 21.90 -4.26 17.50
N LYS A 96 20.64 -4.36 17.09
CA LYS A 96 20.08 -5.50 16.36
C LYS A 96 19.54 -5.06 15.01
N LYS A 97 19.89 -5.78 13.96
CA LYS A 97 19.28 -5.59 12.64
C LYS A 97 17.79 -5.93 12.69
N VAL A 98 16.98 -5.10 12.04
CA VAL A 98 15.54 -5.34 11.88
C VAL A 98 15.28 -6.14 10.62
N ARG A 99 14.23 -6.96 10.64
CA ARG A 99 13.70 -7.57 9.44
C ARG A 99 12.74 -6.60 8.78
N ILE A 100 13.05 -6.19 7.55
CA ILE A 100 12.11 -5.44 6.70
C ILE A 100 11.15 -6.44 6.06
N ALA A 101 9.86 -6.14 6.06
CA ALA A 101 8.83 -6.97 5.42
C ALA A 101 7.80 -6.07 4.72
N LEU A 102 7.27 -6.56 3.60
CA LEU A 102 6.21 -5.88 2.87
C LEU A 102 4.86 -6.12 3.55
N LEU A 103 4.03 -5.08 3.74
CA LEU A 103 2.65 -5.22 4.17
C LEU A 103 1.72 -4.88 3.01
N ALA A 104 0.90 -5.83 2.57
CA ALA A 104 0.03 -5.66 1.42
C ALA A 104 -1.33 -6.34 1.59
N GLY A 105 -2.29 -5.95 0.75
CA GLY A 105 -3.57 -6.64 0.64
C GLY A 105 -3.45 -7.84 -0.30
N ALA A 106 -4.42 -8.77 -0.21
CA ALA A 106 -4.44 -9.97 -1.05
C ALA A 106 -4.49 -9.67 -2.57
N ASP A 107 -4.98 -8.50 -2.98
CA ASP A 107 -4.89 -8.04 -4.38
C ASP A 107 -3.42 -8.06 -4.90
N LEU A 108 -2.44 -7.72 -4.05
CA LEU A 108 -1.03 -7.69 -4.46
C LEU A 108 -0.47 -9.10 -4.65
N ILE A 109 -0.79 -10.04 -3.74
CA ILE A 109 -0.27 -11.41 -3.84
C ILE A 109 -0.78 -12.11 -5.10
N GLN A 110 -2.02 -11.82 -5.52
CA GLN A 110 -2.54 -12.30 -6.80
C GLN A 110 -1.76 -11.76 -8.00
N THR A 111 -1.35 -10.49 -7.97
CA THR A 111 -0.49 -9.97 -9.05
C THR A 111 0.88 -10.65 -9.05
N MET A 112 1.43 -10.98 -7.88
CA MET A 112 2.72 -11.68 -7.74
C MET A 112 2.65 -13.12 -8.25
N SER A 113 1.51 -13.79 -8.11
CA SER A 113 1.30 -15.13 -8.68
C SER A 113 0.97 -15.11 -10.18
N THR A 114 0.69 -13.94 -10.76
CA THR A 114 0.34 -13.82 -12.19
C THR A 114 1.61 -13.76 -13.06
N PRO A 115 1.82 -14.73 -13.98
CA PRO A 115 3.01 -14.76 -14.83
C PRO A 115 3.17 -13.48 -15.67
N GLY A 116 4.40 -12.94 -15.69
CA GLY A 116 4.76 -11.78 -16.51
C GLY A 116 4.42 -10.41 -15.91
N VAL A 117 3.75 -10.34 -14.75
CA VAL A 117 3.49 -9.07 -14.05
C VAL A 117 4.70 -8.62 -13.24
N TRP A 118 5.41 -9.56 -12.63
CA TRP A 118 6.61 -9.31 -11.84
C TRP A 118 7.83 -9.96 -12.48
N ALA A 119 8.98 -9.28 -12.41
CA ALA A 119 10.24 -9.91 -12.78
C ALA A 119 10.57 -11.02 -11.77
N PRO A 120 10.97 -12.23 -12.21
CA PRO A 120 11.28 -13.33 -11.28
C PRO A 120 12.31 -12.96 -10.22
N LYS A 121 13.36 -12.21 -10.62
CA LYS A 121 14.38 -11.70 -9.70
C LYS A 121 13.81 -10.80 -8.60
N ASP A 122 12.76 -10.04 -8.89
CA ASP A 122 12.13 -9.14 -7.92
C ASP A 122 11.26 -9.95 -6.95
N LEU A 123 10.58 -11.00 -7.43
CA LEU A 123 9.87 -11.94 -6.56
C LEU A 123 10.82 -12.68 -5.62
N ASP A 124 11.92 -13.23 -6.16
CA ASP A 124 12.97 -13.88 -5.35
C ASP A 124 13.52 -12.93 -4.30
N HIS A 125 13.76 -11.66 -4.67
CA HIS A 125 14.28 -10.66 -3.73
C HIS A 125 13.25 -10.30 -2.66
N ILE A 126 12.02 -9.97 -3.06
CA ILE A 126 10.96 -9.55 -2.12
C ILE A 126 10.58 -10.71 -1.19
N LEU A 127 10.21 -11.86 -1.75
CA LEU A 127 9.67 -12.99 -0.98
C LEU A 127 10.77 -13.86 -0.37
N GLY A 128 11.97 -13.89 -0.95
CA GLY A 128 13.11 -14.65 -0.42
C GLY A 128 13.89 -13.91 0.67
N LYS A 129 14.18 -12.61 0.49
CA LYS A 129 15.01 -11.83 1.44
C LYS A 129 14.17 -11.18 2.54
N PHE A 130 13.08 -10.52 2.18
CA PHE A 130 12.30 -9.70 3.11
C PHE A 130 11.12 -10.47 3.69
N GLY A 131 10.28 -11.01 2.82
CA GLY A 131 9.00 -11.61 3.15
C GLY A 131 7.87 -10.58 3.15
N THR A 132 6.64 -11.07 3.34
CA THR A 132 5.44 -10.25 3.25
C THR A 132 4.38 -10.68 4.24
N PHE A 133 3.62 -9.71 4.73
CA PHE A 133 2.38 -9.88 5.48
C PHE A 133 1.22 -9.50 4.57
N ILE A 134 0.32 -10.45 4.31
CA ILE A 134 -0.80 -10.28 3.38
C ILE A 134 -2.10 -10.26 4.15
N VAL A 135 -2.82 -9.15 4.09
CA VAL A 135 -4.17 -9.04 4.65
C VAL A 135 -5.19 -9.56 3.64
N GLU A 136 -5.91 -10.60 4.03
CA GLU A 136 -6.98 -11.20 3.24
C GLU A 136 -8.09 -10.18 2.93
N ARG A 137 -8.72 -10.30 1.76
CA ARG A 137 -9.87 -9.48 1.35
C ARG A 137 -10.94 -10.35 0.72
N SER A 138 -12.20 -9.96 0.91
CA SER A 138 -13.35 -10.63 0.30
C SER A 138 -13.21 -10.73 -1.22
N GLY A 139 -13.43 -11.93 -1.76
CA GLY A 139 -13.39 -12.18 -3.21
C GLY A 139 -11.99 -12.42 -3.79
N THR A 140 -10.98 -12.63 -2.94
CA THR A 140 -9.61 -12.96 -3.37
C THR A 140 -9.34 -14.44 -3.10
N ASP A 141 -9.07 -15.24 -4.14
CA ASP A 141 -8.57 -16.61 -3.95
C ASP A 141 -7.08 -16.56 -3.60
N ILE A 142 -6.79 -16.65 -2.30
CA ILE A 142 -5.42 -16.60 -1.80
C ILE A 142 -4.73 -17.96 -1.91
N ASP A 143 -5.48 -19.06 -1.85
CA ASP A 143 -4.92 -20.41 -1.85
C ASP A 143 -4.30 -20.73 -3.22
N GLU A 144 -4.96 -20.34 -4.31
CA GLU A 144 -4.41 -20.46 -5.67
C GLU A 144 -3.13 -19.63 -5.84
N ALA A 145 -3.12 -18.38 -5.34
CA ALA A 145 -1.96 -17.52 -5.41
C ALA A 145 -0.77 -18.11 -4.62
N LEU A 146 -1.03 -18.64 -3.42
CA LEU A 146 -0.02 -19.28 -2.59
C LEU A 146 0.50 -20.57 -3.19
N ALA A 147 -0.32 -21.34 -3.92
CA ALA A 147 0.12 -22.54 -4.63
C ALA A 147 1.20 -22.21 -5.69
N SER A 148 1.10 -21.04 -6.33
CA SER A 148 2.09 -20.56 -7.30
C SER A 148 3.36 -19.99 -6.66
N LEU A 149 3.30 -19.64 -5.37
CA LEU A 149 4.39 -19.01 -4.61
C LEU A 149 4.96 -19.95 -3.50
N GLN A 150 4.70 -21.26 -3.60
CA GLN A 150 5.02 -22.23 -2.54
C GLN A 150 6.48 -22.23 -2.10
N GLN A 151 7.41 -21.92 -3.01
CA GLN A 151 8.83 -21.90 -2.67
C GLN A 151 9.22 -20.83 -1.64
N TRP A 152 8.38 -19.80 -1.45
CA TRP A 152 8.57 -18.74 -0.44
C TRP A 152 7.52 -18.76 0.67
N LYS A 153 6.74 -19.84 0.80
CA LYS A 153 5.59 -19.90 1.73
C LYS A 153 5.94 -19.52 3.17
N ASP A 154 7.15 -19.86 3.63
CA ASP A 154 7.58 -19.61 5.02
C ASP A 154 7.85 -18.11 5.28
N ASN A 155 7.98 -17.32 4.22
CA ASN A 155 8.14 -15.86 4.26
C ASN A 155 6.85 -15.11 3.90
N ILE A 156 5.74 -15.82 3.68
CA ILE A 156 4.43 -15.23 3.36
C ILE A 156 3.49 -15.45 4.55
N HIS A 157 3.22 -14.39 5.30
CA HIS A 157 2.35 -14.41 6.47
C HIS A 157 0.95 -13.93 6.10
N VAL A 158 -0.01 -14.85 6.05
CA VAL A 158 -1.40 -14.54 5.70
C VAL A 158 -2.18 -14.15 6.96
N ILE A 159 -2.73 -12.94 6.94
CA ILE A 159 -3.53 -12.36 8.01
C ILE A 159 -5.00 -12.41 7.60
N ARG A 160 -5.76 -13.30 8.24
CA ARG A 160 -7.21 -13.43 8.00
C ARG A 160 -7.96 -12.22 8.54
N GLN A 161 -8.92 -11.73 7.77
CA GLN A 161 -9.75 -10.60 8.16
C GLN A 161 -11.05 -11.08 8.81
N LEU A 162 -11.17 -10.96 10.14
CA LEU A 162 -12.38 -11.33 10.87
C LEU A 162 -13.54 -10.35 10.64
N ILE A 163 -13.24 -9.07 10.41
CA ILE A 163 -14.21 -8.02 10.12
C ILE A 163 -13.89 -7.42 8.76
N GLN A 164 -14.75 -7.63 7.77
CA GLN A 164 -14.55 -7.17 6.41
C GLN A 164 -14.60 -5.64 6.34
N ASN A 165 -13.60 -5.06 5.67
CA ASN A 165 -13.53 -3.63 5.37
C ASN A 165 -13.31 -3.45 3.87
N ASP A 166 -14.39 -3.12 3.17
CA ASP A 166 -14.41 -2.98 1.71
C ASP A 166 -14.26 -1.53 1.22
N VAL A 167 -13.73 -0.65 2.08
CA VAL A 167 -13.35 0.72 1.69
C VAL A 167 -12.13 0.65 0.77
N SER A 168 -12.28 1.21 -0.44
CA SER A 168 -11.18 1.30 -1.41
C SER A 168 -11.04 2.72 -1.93
N SER A 169 -9.82 3.12 -2.29
CA SER A 169 -9.57 4.46 -2.83
C SER A 169 -10.39 4.75 -4.09
N THR A 170 -10.70 3.73 -4.91
CA THR A 170 -11.59 3.87 -6.07
C THR A 170 -13.02 4.25 -5.66
N LYS A 171 -13.58 3.60 -4.61
CA LYS A 171 -14.91 3.96 -4.08
C LYS A 171 -14.91 5.35 -3.44
N ILE A 172 -13.87 5.70 -2.67
CA ILE A 172 -13.73 7.03 -2.08
C ILE A 172 -13.70 8.12 -3.15
N ARG A 173 -12.86 7.98 -4.19
CA ARG A 173 -12.82 8.94 -5.30
C ARG A 173 -14.15 9.01 -6.07
N LEU A 174 -14.89 7.91 -6.18
CA LEU A 174 -16.22 7.91 -6.79
C LEU A 174 -17.23 8.72 -5.96
N PHE A 175 -17.22 8.56 -4.64
CA PHE A 175 -18.11 9.30 -3.74
C PHE A 175 -17.81 10.80 -3.76
N LEU A 176 -16.53 11.17 -3.69
CA LEU A 176 -16.10 12.56 -3.78
C LEU A 176 -16.55 13.23 -5.09
N ARG A 177 -16.37 12.55 -6.25
CA ARG A 177 -16.87 13.05 -7.54
C ARG A 177 -18.38 13.21 -7.60
N ARG A 178 -19.12 12.36 -6.88
CA ARG A 178 -20.59 12.43 -6.79
C ARG A 178 -21.09 13.35 -5.69
N HIS A 179 -20.21 14.14 -5.06
CA HIS A 179 -20.53 14.99 -3.92
C HIS A 179 -21.20 14.23 -2.75
N MET A 180 -20.87 12.94 -2.60
CA MET A 180 -21.33 12.11 -1.49
C MET A 180 -20.35 12.22 -0.33
N SER A 181 -20.87 12.15 0.90
CA SER A 181 -20.04 12.16 2.10
C SER A 181 -19.16 10.90 2.19
N VAL A 182 -17.91 11.09 2.60
CA VAL A 182 -16.95 10.04 2.94
C VAL A 182 -16.58 10.05 4.43
N GLN A 183 -17.38 10.76 5.24
CA GLN A 183 -17.20 10.83 6.69
C GLN A 183 -17.22 9.43 7.30
N TYR A 184 -16.34 9.17 8.25
CA TYR A 184 -16.14 7.88 8.91
C TYR A 184 -15.59 6.75 8.01
N LEU A 185 -15.43 6.96 6.70
CA LEU A 185 -14.74 6.02 5.81
C LEU A 185 -13.23 6.27 5.77
N ILE A 186 -12.82 7.52 5.94
CA ILE A 186 -11.43 7.97 6.03
C ILE A 186 -11.28 8.98 7.18
N PRO A 187 -10.06 9.22 7.69
CA PRO A 187 -9.83 10.15 8.80
C PRO A 187 -10.30 11.58 8.47
N ALA A 188 -10.91 12.26 9.45
CA ALA A 188 -11.43 13.62 9.27
C ALA A 188 -10.38 14.63 8.76
N PRO A 189 -9.13 14.66 9.27
CA PRO A 189 -8.10 15.56 8.75
C PRO A 189 -7.78 15.35 7.27
N VAL A 190 -7.93 14.12 6.77
CA VAL A 190 -7.74 13.80 5.35
C VAL A 190 -8.90 14.34 4.51
N ILE A 191 -10.13 14.28 5.02
CA ILE A 191 -11.31 14.86 4.36
C ILE A 191 -11.13 16.38 4.22
N GLU A 192 -10.78 17.05 5.32
CA GLU A 192 -10.52 18.50 5.34
C GLU A 192 -9.45 18.89 4.32
N TYR A 193 -8.35 18.13 4.25
CA TYR A 193 -7.28 18.38 3.28
C TYR A 193 -7.75 18.21 1.82
N ILE A 194 -8.52 17.16 1.52
CA ILE A 194 -9.10 16.94 0.19
C ILE A 194 -9.98 18.10 -0.23
N GLU A 195 -10.81 18.61 0.68
CA GLU A 195 -11.74 19.71 0.42
C GLU A 195 -11.01 21.03 0.15
N GLN A 196 -10.02 21.35 0.99
CA GLN A 196 -9.18 22.56 0.88
C GLN A 196 -8.38 22.60 -0.42
N ASN A 197 -7.86 21.45 -0.87
CA ASN A 197 -7.07 21.35 -2.10
C ASN A 197 -7.91 20.98 -3.33
N HIS A 198 -9.23 20.89 -3.19
CA HIS A 198 -10.18 20.57 -4.27
C HIS A 198 -9.85 19.26 -5.02
N LEU A 199 -9.30 18.27 -4.32
CA LEU A 199 -8.87 17.01 -4.93
C LEU A 199 -10.06 16.15 -5.34
N TYR A 200 -9.88 15.38 -6.41
CA TYR A 200 -10.84 14.38 -6.91
C TYR A 200 -12.22 14.95 -7.32
N ARG A 201 -12.30 16.25 -7.62
CA ARG A 201 -13.45 16.84 -8.30
C ARG A 201 -13.31 16.64 -9.81
N ASP A 202 -14.42 16.51 -10.52
CA ASP A 202 -14.37 16.49 -11.98
C ASP A 202 -13.92 17.87 -12.48
N ASP A 203 -12.86 17.89 -13.28
CA ASP A 203 -12.44 19.11 -13.98
C ASP A 203 -13.44 19.34 -15.13
N PRO A 204 -14.17 20.49 -15.18
CA PRO A 204 -15.11 20.76 -16.26
C PRO A 204 -14.46 20.73 -17.66
N ALA A 205 -13.13 20.82 -17.76
CA ALA A 205 -12.40 20.66 -19.02
C ALA A 205 -12.32 19.21 -19.55
N ASN A 206 -12.52 18.20 -18.69
CA ASN A 206 -12.45 16.77 -19.05
C ASN A 206 -13.83 16.10 -19.19
N ALA A 207 -14.92 16.81 -18.90
CA ALA A 207 -16.28 16.28 -19.06
C ALA A 207 -16.69 16.11 -20.55
N SER A 208 -16.04 16.83 -21.47
CA SER A 208 -16.35 16.80 -22.91
C SER A 208 -15.71 15.66 -23.70
N SER A 209 -14.79 14.89 -23.11
CA SER A 209 -14.12 13.77 -23.80
C SER A 209 -14.79 12.40 -23.56
N HIS A 210 -15.64 12.28 -22.54
CA HIS A 210 -16.29 11.01 -22.18
C HIS A 210 -17.71 10.81 -22.73
N SER A 211 -18.27 11.78 -23.47
CA SER A 211 -19.63 11.71 -24.02
C SER A 211 -19.74 11.14 -25.43
N LEU A 212 -18.63 10.77 -26.09
CA LEU A 212 -18.65 10.32 -27.50
C LEU A 212 -18.62 8.80 -27.73
N ASP A 213 -18.52 7.96 -26.70
CA ASP A 213 -18.38 6.50 -26.88
C ASP A 213 -19.61 5.66 -26.49
N LYS A 214 -20.82 6.24 -26.58
CA LYS A 214 -22.07 5.48 -26.53
C LYS A 214 -22.97 5.82 -27.70
N GLY A 215 -22.70 5.17 -28.83
CA GLY A 215 -23.64 5.16 -29.94
C GLY A 215 -23.03 4.70 -31.25
N LYS A 216 -22.82 3.38 -31.41
CA LYS A 216 -23.00 2.66 -32.69
C LYS A 216 -22.77 1.15 -32.54
N GLY A 217 -23.78 0.37 -32.91
CA GLY A 217 -23.77 -1.10 -33.03
C GLY A 217 -25.16 -1.68 -32.75
N LYS A 218 -26.17 -1.35 -33.58
CA LYS A 218 -26.59 -1.98 -34.85
C LYS A 218 -27.67 -3.05 -34.63
N GLU A 219 -28.88 -2.67 -34.99
CA GLU A 219 -29.90 -3.55 -35.57
C GLU A 219 -29.32 -4.29 -36.79
N THR A 220 -29.49 -5.61 -36.81
CA THR A 220 -30.13 -6.43 -37.87
C THR A 220 -30.00 -7.88 -37.46
#